data_AF-A0A9D7GZP0-F1
#
_entry.id   AF-A0A9D7GZP0-F1
#
_cell.length_a   1.000
_cell.length_b   1.000
_cell.length_c   1.000
_cell.angle_alpha   90.00
_cell.angle_beta   90.00
_cell.angle_gamma   90.00
#
_symmetry.space_group_name_H-M   'P 1'
#
loop_
_entity.id
_entity.type
_entity.pdbx_description
1 polymer ?
#
loop_
_entity_poly.entity_id
_entity_poly.type
_entity_poly.pdbx_seq_one_letter_code
_entity_poly.pdbx_strand_id
1 'polypeptide(L)'
;MAKATKQRPKDVPESAVWSESDNEWVCATLDAKGRKQGLVRYFRPDGTLCCETEHVDGTPHGAFTRYHETGEVSRKGTLERGALVGLDTAYPATQGLTTELCFPQRAAKNVHRYEQNWERGVLVRRLFLDRKGRPIYPDGVPYPPRPKGVPEAALPENDTWQSGAVDGKGVKLGTWITFDKAGALLHEDDYEGGSVLRRTRPAKLKDRRVAFERGPWLGGDWSGPVALLDAKRKVLRTVDPTGADDVKDPKLAAWAKRVRAVDWSKLASAYGPATRVGIHLLTLGCSEAAASRADALDELWNRTCHQGSIYTASVSVIVPLVELCWLRPDAMRQPILALVFAIASLPAPAYDGAQKRAKKQAKSNDGPVELACVKALTLAAKPIVAGFDSLSDEEAATAISCLAGCFGDAKVAALLRKLASPKNEKLALRGAAIVALGNLSVASKELDVPVKAALDDDDVAIRVAAVMGRALGHHRPGKREVEIILAALGGGEPVRKTFATLPFVEDTLEVELAQLIAIASTASKKARGQVMDALLAALPAHQRFRAVPIVEAGLRLHFDHEDAVERPSPEAKAFVRAIVDKDDLWMSGKKEVRLVDLATVLDDAGLPSDRKALAKWAGKKP
;
A
#
# COMPACT_ATOMS: atom_id res chain seq x y z
N MET A 1 -56.20 -23.99 -14.95
CA MET A 1 -55.99 -24.91 -13.82
C MET A 1 -56.50 -24.23 -12.57
N ALA A 2 -57.48 -24.83 -11.87
CA ALA A 2 -58.00 -24.28 -10.62
C ALA A 2 -56.88 -24.23 -9.57
N LYS A 3 -56.61 -23.06 -9.00
CA LYS A 3 -55.68 -22.91 -7.87
C LYS A 3 -56.20 -23.80 -6.74
N ALA A 4 -55.44 -24.82 -6.36
CA ALA A 4 -55.74 -25.60 -5.17
C ALA A 4 -55.72 -24.64 -3.97
N THR A 5 -56.89 -24.27 -3.46
CA THR A 5 -57.03 -23.57 -2.19
C THR A 5 -56.37 -24.43 -1.12
N LYS A 6 -55.24 -23.98 -0.55
CA LYS A 6 -54.61 -24.65 0.58
C LYS A 6 -55.68 -24.85 1.66
N GLN A 7 -55.81 -26.08 2.15
CA GLN A 7 -56.78 -26.38 3.20
C GLN A 7 -56.35 -25.62 4.46
N ARG A 8 -57.25 -24.78 5.00
CA ARG A 8 -56.99 -24.00 6.21
C ARG A 8 -56.78 -24.95 7.40
N PRO A 9 -55.63 -24.88 8.11
CA PRO A 9 -55.41 -25.67 9.32
C PRO A 9 -56.44 -25.33 10.41
N LYS A 10 -56.72 -26.29 11.29
CA LYS A 10 -57.76 -26.16 12.33
C LYS A 10 -57.50 -24.98 13.28
N ASP A 11 -56.23 -24.71 13.58
CA ASP A 11 -55.81 -23.71 14.57
C ASP A 11 -55.68 -22.29 13.99
N VAL A 12 -55.89 -22.12 12.68
CA VAL A 12 -55.94 -20.81 12.02
C VAL A 12 -57.36 -20.25 12.09
N PRO A 13 -57.58 -18.98 12.49
CA PRO A 13 -58.92 -18.38 12.54
C PRO A 13 -59.70 -18.48 11.23
N GLU A 14 -61.03 -18.62 11.31
CA GLU A 14 -61.91 -18.68 10.12
C GLU A 14 -61.85 -17.42 9.26
N SER A 15 -61.59 -16.27 9.87
CA SER A 15 -61.43 -14.98 9.20
C SER A 15 -60.08 -14.79 8.50
N ALA A 16 -59.15 -15.76 8.61
CA ALA A 16 -57.83 -15.64 7.98
C ALA A 16 -57.88 -15.97 6.49
N VAL A 17 -57.17 -15.17 5.69
CA VAL A 17 -57.07 -15.32 4.23
C VAL A 17 -55.65 -15.72 3.84
N TRP A 18 -55.52 -16.70 2.93
CA TRP A 18 -54.23 -17.13 2.42
C TRP A 18 -53.54 -16.04 1.57
N SER A 19 -52.30 -15.67 1.93
CA SER A 19 -51.41 -14.80 1.15
C SER A 19 -50.41 -15.65 0.37
N GLU A 20 -50.55 -15.70 -0.95
CA GLU A 20 -49.60 -16.44 -1.82
C GLU A 20 -48.21 -15.80 -1.85
N SER A 21 -48.12 -14.48 -1.72
CA SER A 21 -46.83 -13.76 -1.75
C SER A 21 -46.01 -14.01 -0.50
N ASP A 22 -46.67 -14.10 0.66
CA ASP A 22 -46.01 -14.28 1.95
C ASP A 22 -45.95 -15.77 2.35
N ASN A 23 -46.70 -16.63 1.64
CA ASN A 23 -46.89 -18.04 1.96
C ASN A 23 -47.40 -18.24 3.41
N GLU A 24 -48.35 -17.38 3.82
CA GLU A 24 -48.89 -17.29 5.18
C GLU A 24 -50.42 -17.08 5.15
N TRP A 25 -51.12 -17.53 6.19
CA TRP A 25 -52.50 -17.12 6.47
C TRP A 25 -52.51 -15.80 7.23
N VAL A 26 -53.33 -14.85 6.79
CA VAL A 26 -53.39 -13.50 7.36
C VAL A 26 -54.77 -13.25 7.97
N CYS A 27 -54.83 -13.08 9.28
CA CYS A 27 -56.01 -12.65 10.00
C CYS A 27 -55.89 -11.15 10.31
N ALA A 28 -56.66 -10.33 9.61
CA ALA A 28 -56.63 -8.87 9.74
C ALA A 28 -58.05 -8.28 9.74
N THR A 29 -58.23 -7.17 10.45
CA THR A 29 -59.37 -6.27 10.22
C THR A 29 -59.01 -5.35 9.05
N LEU A 30 -59.93 -5.19 8.09
CA LEU A 30 -59.75 -4.32 6.93
C LEU A 30 -60.67 -3.09 7.04
N ASP A 31 -60.17 -1.93 6.63
CA ASP A 31 -61.00 -0.72 6.46
C ASP A 31 -61.83 -0.77 5.17
N ALA A 32 -62.66 0.27 4.94
CA ALA A 32 -63.50 0.39 3.74
C ALA A 32 -62.72 0.41 2.41
N LYS A 33 -61.40 0.61 2.45
CA LYS A 33 -60.50 0.59 1.28
C LYS A 33 -59.71 -0.72 1.19
N GLY A 34 -60.02 -1.72 2.01
CA GLY A 34 -59.33 -3.00 2.06
C GLY A 34 -57.95 -2.96 2.74
N ARG A 35 -57.63 -1.89 3.48
CA ARG A 35 -56.33 -1.73 4.15
C ARG A 35 -56.38 -2.33 5.54
N LYS A 36 -55.33 -3.04 5.94
CA LYS A 36 -55.17 -3.65 7.28
C LYS A 36 -55.20 -2.56 8.37
N GLN A 37 -55.93 -2.81 9.45
CA GLN A 37 -56.03 -1.93 10.62
C GLN A 37 -55.96 -2.74 11.92
N GLY A 38 -55.33 -2.14 12.94
CA GLY A 38 -55.19 -2.72 14.26
C GLY A 38 -54.28 -3.95 14.26
N LEU A 39 -54.53 -4.90 15.16
CA LEU A 39 -53.71 -6.10 15.30
C LEU A 39 -53.92 -7.05 14.12
N VAL A 40 -52.82 -7.37 13.42
CA VAL A 40 -52.78 -8.37 12.35
C VAL A 40 -51.97 -9.57 12.82
N ARG A 41 -52.50 -10.78 12.57
CA ARG A 41 -51.82 -12.05 12.84
C ARG A 41 -51.50 -12.79 11.56
N TYR A 42 -50.29 -13.32 11.48
CA TYR A 42 -49.79 -14.12 10.36
C TYR A 42 -49.49 -15.52 10.86
N PHE A 43 -49.96 -16.53 10.14
CA PHE A 43 -49.75 -17.95 10.47
C PHE A 43 -49.05 -18.65 9.31
N ARG A 44 -48.17 -19.60 9.64
CA ARG A 44 -47.45 -20.43 8.67
C ARG A 44 -48.40 -21.37 7.91
N PRO A 45 -47.93 -22.03 6.83
CA PRO A 45 -48.74 -23.00 6.10
C PRO A 45 -49.31 -24.13 6.97
N ASP A 46 -48.59 -24.52 8.03
CA ASP A 46 -49.00 -25.56 8.98
C ASP A 46 -49.99 -25.06 10.06
N GLY A 47 -50.24 -23.75 10.10
CA GLY A 47 -51.15 -23.09 11.03
C GLY A 47 -50.52 -22.56 12.31
N THR A 48 -49.22 -22.76 12.51
CA THR A 48 -48.50 -22.17 13.66
C THR A 48 -48.42 -20.64 13.53
N LEU A 49 -48.53 -19.92 14.65
CA LEU A 49 -48.43 -18.46 14.66
C LEU A 49 -47.00 -18.03 14.31
N CYS A 50 -46.87 -17.15 13.31
CA CYS A 50 -45.59 -16.63 12.83
C CYS A 50 -45.32 -15.23 13.37
N CYS A 51 -46.30 -14.33 13.25
CA CYS A 51 -46.13 -12.92 13.55
C CYS A 51 -47.44 -12.28 14.04
N GLU A 52 -47.33 -11.39 15.00
CA GLU A 52 -48.36 -10.45 15.42
C GLU A 52 -47.82 -9.04 15.28
N THR A 53 -48.57 -8.13 14.64
CA THR A 53 -48.13 -6.75 14.44
C THR A 53 -49.30 -5.81 14.24
N GLU A 54 -49.18 -4.61 14.79
CA GLU A 54 -50.16 -3.54 14.58
C GLU A 54 -50.00 -2.89 13.19
N HIS A 55 -51.11 -2.56 12.56
CA HIS A 55 -51.18 -1.85 11.28
C HIS A 55 -52.03 -0.58 11.41
N VAL A 56 -51.56 0.48 10.78
CA VAL A 56 -52.31 1.73 10.58
C VAL A 56 -52.31 2.05 9.10
N ASP A 57 -53.50 2.20 8.52
CA ASP A 57 -53.71 2.52 7.10
C ASP A 57 -53.01 1.54 6.14
N GLY A 58 -52.97 0.25 6.51
CA GLY A 58 -52.34 -0.80 5.72
C GLY A 58 -50.82 -0.90 5.87
N THR A 59 -50.20 -0.04 6.67
CA THR A 59 -48.75 -0.06 6.95
C THR A 59 -48.47 -0.58 8.35
N PRO A 60 -47.48 -1.46 8.57
CA PRO A 60 -47.06 -1.86 9.91
C PRO A 60 -46.67 -0.65 10.76
N HIS A 61 -47.32 -0.49 11.92
CA HIS A 61 -47.13 0.63 12.83
C HIS A 61 -47.53 0.22 14.24
N GLY A 62 -46.60 0.28 15.18
CA GLY A 62 -46.75 -0.18 16.56
C GLY A 62 -45.87 -1.38 16.88
N ALA A 63 -46.22 -2.09 17.96
CA ALA A 63 -45.45 -3.25 18.40
C ALA A 63 -45.60 -4.43 17.42
N PHE A 64 -44.53 -5.23 17.30
CA PHE A 64 -44.59 -6.52 16.62
C PHE A 64 -43.87 -7.60 17.45
N THR A 65 -44.36 -8.83 17.33
CA THR A 65 -43.75 -10.03 17.88
C THR A 65 -43.77 -11.14 16.82
N ARG A 66 -42.64 -11.81 16.62
CA ARG A 66 -42.51 -13.00 15.79
C ARG A 66 -42.19 -14.20 16.68
N TYR A 67 -42.58 -15.38 16.23
CA TYR A 67 -42.51 -16.62 17.01
C TYR A 67 -41.81 -17.71 16.24
N HIS A 68 -41.03 -18.55 16.90
CA HIS A 68 -40.58 -19.83 16.37
C HIS A 68 -41.78 -20.79 16.23
N GLU A 69 -41.56 -21.90 15.53
CA GLU A 69 -42.51 -22.98 15.34
C GLU A 69 -42.96 -23.59 16.68
N THR A 70 -42.11 -23.50 17.71
CA THR A 70 -42.40 -23.93 19.09
C THR A 70 -43.38 -23.00 19.81
N GLY A 71 -43.66 -21.81 19.26
CA GLY A 71 -44.42 -20.74 19.90
C GLY A 71 -43.57 -19.81 20.80
N GLU A 72 -42.28 -20.08 20.96
CA GLU A 72 -41.36 -19.17 21.65
C GLU A 72 -41.11 -17.91 20.82
N VAL A 73 -40.88 -16.76 21.46
CA VAL A 73 -40.62 -15.50 20.75
C VAL A 73 -39.28 -15.57 20.01
N SER A 74 -39.31 -15.38 18.70
CA SER A 74 -38.10 -15.30 17.86
C SER A 74 -37.56 -13.88 17.74
N ARG A 75 -38.46 -12.89 17.69
CA ARG A 75 -38.11 -11.47 17.57
C ARG A 75 -39.25 -10.58 18.08
N LYS A 76 -38.93 -9.43 18.64
CA LYS A 76 -39.91 -8.39 18.99
C LYS A 76 -39.33 -6.99 18.87
N GLY A 77 -40.16 -6.02 18.53
CA GLY A 77 -39.74 -4.63 18.40
C GLY A 77 -40.92 -3.69 18.10
N THR A 78 -40.60 -2.47 17.66
CA THR A 78 -41.60 -1.47 17.27
C THR A 78 -41.34 -0.98 15.85
N LEU A 79 -42.41 -0.77 15.09
CA LEU A 79 -42.37 -0.23 13.74
C LEU A 79 -43.08 1.13 13.72
N GLU A 80 -42.51 2.11 13.03
CA GLU A 80 -43.17 3.38 12.71
C GLU A 80 -43.20 3.53 11.19
N ARG A 81 -44.41 3.46 10.61
CA ARG A 81 -44.62 3.53 9.15
C ARG A 81 -43.76 2.51 8.38
N GLY A 82 -43.67 1.30 8.90
CA GLY A 82 -42.91 0.19 8.31
C GLY A 82 -41.41 0.18 8.59
N ALA A 83 -40.85 1.21 9.25
CA ALA A 83 -39.44 1.25 9.63
C ALA A 83 -39.25 0.87 11.11
N LEU A 84 -38.17 0.15 11.43
CA LEU A 84 -37.83 -0.18 12.82
C LEU A 84 -37.49 1.10 13.61
N VAL A 85 -38.05 1.19 14.81
CA VAL A 85 -37.76 2.27 15.77
C VAL A 85 -37.54 1.66 17.16
N GLY A 86 -36.58 2.22 17.89
CA GLY A 86 -36.22 1.78 19.22
C GLY A 86 -35.58 0.39 19.26
N LEU A 87 -35.85 -0.34 20.35
CA LEU A 87 -35.24 -1.64 20.62
C LEU A 87 -35.92 -2.76 19.84
N ASP A 88 -35.13 -3.45 19.03
CA ASP A 88 -35.47 -4.67 18.32
C ASP A 88 -34.64 -5.82 18.90
N THR A 89 -35.32 -6.89 19.34
CA THR A 89 -34.70 -7.98 20.09
C THR A 89 -35.01 -9.31 19.43
N ALA A 90 -33.98 -10.09 19.11
CA ALA A 90 -34.09 -11.45 18.60
C ALA A 90 -33.55 -12.49 19.59
N TYR A 91 -34.11 -13.69 19.52
CA TYR A 91 -33.77 -14.84 20.36
C TYR A 91 -33.49 -16.07 19.48
N PRO A 92 -32.59 -16.98 19.92
CA PRO A 92 -32.37 -18.24 19.22
C PRO A 92 -33.50 -19.24 19.53
N ALA A 93 -33.80 -20.13 18.59
CA ALA A 93 -34.70 -21.24 18.84
C ALA A 93 -34.10 -22.19 19.89
N THR A 94 -34.90 -22.64 20.86
CA THR A 94 -34.40 -23.55 21.90
C THR A 94 -34.29 -24.99 21.41
N GLN A 95 -35.13 -25.41 20.44
CA GLN A 95 -35.16 -26.76 19.86
C GLN A 95 -35.71 -26.74 18.42
N GLY A 96 -35.35 -27.75 17.63
CA GLY A 96 -35.95 -28.00 16.32
C GLY A 96 -35.41 -27.15 15.16
N LEU A 97 -35.99 -27.37 13.97
CA LEU A 97 -35.81 -26.53 12.80
C LEU A 97 -36.63 -25.26 12.97
N THR A 98 -36.06 -24.09 12.66
CA THR A 98 -36.81 -22.84 12.60
C THR A 98 -36.64 -22.14 11.27
N THR A 99 -37.75 -21.63 10.74
CA THR A 99 -37.83 -20.75 9.56
C THR A 99 -37.58 -19.28 9.93
N GLU A 100 -37.55 -18.95 11.23
CA GLU A 100 -37.26 -17.62 11.73
C GLU A 100 -35.76 -17.31 11.71
N LEU A 101 -35.28 -16.73 10.61
CA LEU A 101 -33.87 -16.35 10.44
C LEU A 101 -33.53 -14.97 11.04
N CYS A 102 -34.30 -14.52 12.03
CA CYS A 102 -34.13 -13.22 12.68
C CYS A 102 -32.90 -13.16 13.59
N PHE A 103 -32.43 -14.32 14.08
CA PHE A 103 -31.25 -14.42 14.93
C PHE A 103 -30.00 -14.78 14.10
N PRO A 104 -28.82 -14.18 14.38
CA PRO A 104 -27.61 -14.45 13.60
C PRO A 104 -27.17 -15.93 13.63
N GLN A 105 -27.21 -16.59 12.48
CA GLN A 105 -26.98 -18.04 12.35
C GLN A 105 -25.56 -18.51 12.73
N ARG A 106 -24.58 -17.60 12.73
CA ARG A 106 -23.19 -17.88 13.11
C ARG A 106 -22.85 -17.51 14.55
N ALA A 107 -23.83 -17.07 15.33
CA ALA A 107 -23.61 -16.76 16.74
C ALA A 107 -23.32 -18.04 17.55
N ALA A 108 -22.45 -17.94 18.55
CA ALA A 108 -22.13 -19.04 19.44
C ALA A 108 -23.33 -19.45 20.30
N LYS A 109 -23.33 -20.71 20.74
CA LYS A 109 -24.46 -21.31 21.49
C LYS A 109 -24.78 -20.61 22.81
N ASN A 110 -23.82 -19.91 23.40
CA ASN A 110 -24.01 -19.15 24.65
C ASN A 110 -24.54 -17.73 24.43
N VAL A 111 -24.75 -17.31 23.17
CA VAL A 111 -25.53 -16.12 22.83
C VAL A 111 -27.00 -16.44 22.94
N HIS A 112 -27.70 -15.72 23.82
CA HIS A 112 -29.11 -15.96 24.15
C HIS A 112 -30.02 -14.83 23.68
N ARG A 113 -29.48 -13.63 23.43
CA ARG A 113 -30.27 -12.47 23.01
C ARG A 113 -29.44 -11.55 22.12
N TYR A 114 -30.04 -11.08 21.04
CA TYR A 114 -29.45 -10.13 20.10
C TYR A 114 -30.32 -8.88 20.07
N GLU A 115 -29.75 -7.74 20.46
CA GLU A 115 -30.44 -6.46 20.55
C GLU A 115 -29.90 -5.48 19.50
N GLN A 116 -30.82 -4.79 18.83
CA GLN A 116 -30.55 -3.77 17.84
C GLN A 116 -31.33 -2.51 18.24
N ASN A 117 -30.65 -1.38 18.40
CA ASN A 117 -31.31 -0.11 18.69
C ASN A 117 -31.34 0.77 17.44
N TRP A 118 -32.54 1.19 17.03
CA TRP A 118 -32.81 1.91 15.80
C TRP A 118 -33.36 3.32 16.07
N GLU A 119 -32.77 4.33 15.45
CA GLU A 119 -33.24 5.72 15.53
C GLU A 119 -33.55 6.21 14.11
N ARG A 120 -34.83 6.46 13.80
CA ARG A 120 -35.28 6.94 12.48
C ARG A 120 -34.71 6.15 11.29
N GLY A 121 -34.66 4.82 11.42
CA GLY A 121 -34.12 3.91 10.38
C GLY A 121 -32.60 3.76 10.36
N VAL A 122 -31.88 4.42 11.27
CA VAL A 122 -30.42 4.30 11.43
C VAL A 122 -30.12 3.35 12.59
N LEU A 123 -29.19 2.42 12.39
CA LEU A 123 -28.80 1.51 13.44
C LEU A 123 -27.72 2.14 14.30
N VAL A 124 -28.06 2.42 15.56
CA VAL A 124 -27.16 3.10 16.50
C VAL A 124 -26.38 2.13 17.40
N ARG A 125 -26.87 0.90 17.60
CA ARG A 125 -26.19 -0.10 18.44
C ARG A 125 -26.61 -1.53 18.09
N ARG A 126 -25.65 -2.47 18.16
CA ARG A 126 -25.87 -3.92 18.12
C ARG A 126 -25.25 -4.55 19.37
N LEU A 127 -25.96 -5.44 20.05
CA LEU A 127 -25.48 -6.10 21.27
C LEU A 127 -25.83 -7.58 21.25
N PHE A 128 -24.84 -8.42 21.55
CA PHE A 128 -25.04 -9.85 21.79
C PHE A 128 -24.93 -10.08 23.30
N LEU A 129 -25.85 -10.88 23.84
CA LEU A 129 -26.02 -11.05 25.28
C LEU A 129 -26.08 -12.53 25.64
N ASP A 130 -25.43 -12.88 26.74
CA ASP A 130 -25.57 -14.20 27.34
C ASP A 130 -26.91 -14.37 28.07
N ARG A 131 -27.17 -15.57 28.60
CA ARG A 131 -28.40 -15.88 29.36
C ARG A 131 -28.58 -15.03 30.63
N LYS A 132 -27.51 -14.43 31.15
CA LYS A 132 -27.54 -13.52 32.32
C LYS A 132 -27.71 -12.05 31.90
N GLY A 133 -27.85 -11.76 30.61
CA GLY A 133 -27.96 -10.40 30.09
C GLY A 133 -26.62 -9.65 30.04
N ARG A 134 -25.49 -10.37 30.04
CA ARG A 134 -24.16 -9.74 29.96
C ARG A 134 -23.70 -9.62 28.50
N PRO A 135 -23.10 -8.48 28.10
CA PRO A 135 -22.53 -8.31 26.77
C PRO A 135 -21.41 -9.30 26.45
N ILE A 136 -21.52 -9.93 25.29
CA ILE A 136 -20.55 -10.87 24.73
C ILE A 136 -20.37 -10.57 23.24
N TYR A 137 -19.28 -11.07 22.65
CA TYR A 137 -19.06 -11.08 21.21
C TYR A 137 -19.92 -12.16 20.54
N PRO A 138 -20.11 -12.09 19.20
CA PRO A 138 -20.87 -13.11 18.47
C PRO A 138 -20.30 -14.53 18.61
N ASP A 139 -19.00 -14.66 18.89
CA ASP A 139 -18.30 -15.93 19.13
C ASP A 139 -18.47 -16.46 20.57
N GLY A 140 -19.19 -15.73 21.42
CA GLY A 140 -19.49 -16.13 22.79
C GLY A 140 -18.52 -15.59 23.84
N VAL A 141 -17.46 -14.88 23.46
CA VAL A 141 -16.47 -14.34 24.40
C VAL A 141 -17.05 -13.12 25.14
N PRO A 142 -16.92 -13.01 26.48
CA PRO A 142 -17.37 -11.82 27.20
C PRO A 142 -16.66 -10.54 26.77
N TYR A 143 -17.38 -9.42 26.77
CA TYR A 143 -16.76 -8.12 26.59
C TYR A 143 -15.75 -7.83 27.72
N PRO A 144 -14.64 -7.13 27.42
CA PRO A 144 -13.73 -6.66 28.45
C PRO A 144 -14.45 -5.67 29.40
N PRO A 145 -13.95 -5.50 30.64
CA PRO A 145 -14.46 -4.49 31.55
C PRO A 145 -14.43 -3.10 30.91
N ARG A 146 -15.56 -2.39 30.97
CA ARG A 146 -15.67 -1.04 30.42
C ARG A 146 -14.79 -0.06 31.21
N PRO A 147 -13.87 0.68 30.57
CA PRO A 147 -13.07 1.67 31.26
C PRO A 147 -13.92 2.84 31.76
N LYS A 148 -13.47 3.49 32.84
CA LYS A 148 -14.16 4.66 33.41
C LYS A 148 -14.18 5.81 32.40
N GLY A 149 -15.35 6.40 32.18
CA GLY A 149 -15.54 7.54 31.26
C GLY A 149 -15.88 7.16 29.82
N VAL A 150 -15.80 5.88 29.45
CA VAL A 150 -16.29 5.39 28.16
C VAL A 150 -17.82 5.31 28.18
N PRO A 151 -18.55 5.96 27.25
CA PRO A 151 -20.02 5.94 27.21
C PRO A 151 -20.58 4.52 27.01
N GLU A 152 -21.79 4.26 27.49
CA GLU A 152 -22.46 2.96 27.32
C GLU A 152 -22.66 2.58 25.84
N ALA A 153 -22.93 3.58 25.00
CA ALA A 153 -23.09 3.42 23.56
C ALA A 153 -21.82 2.92 22.86
N ALA A 154 -20.65 3.08 23.47
CA ALA A 154 -19.41 2.57 22.90
C ALA A 154 -19.29 1.06 23.09
N LEU A 155 -18.96 0.35 22.02
CA LEU A 155 -18.79 -1.10 21.99
C LEU A 155 -17.31 -1.44 21.77
N PRO A 156 -16.81 -2.54 22.35
CA PRO A 156 -15.42 -2.93 22.16
C PRO A 156 -15.20 -3.51 20.75
N GLU A 157 -14.14 -3.07 20.08
CA GLU A 157 -13.76 -3.46 18.72
C GLU A 157 -12.23 -3.36 18.58
N ASN A 158 -11.53 -4.45 18.25
CA ASN A 158 -10.07 -4.48 17.98
C ASN A 158 -9.23 -3.64 18.97
N ASP A 159 -9.28 -3.96 20.27
CA ASP A 159 -8.60 -3.24 21.37
C ASP A 159 -9.02 -1.76 21.60
N THR A 160 -10.09 -1.31 20.95
CA THR A 160 -10.67 0.03 21.12
C THR A 160 -12.11 -0.05 21.60
N TRP A 161 -12.67 1.08 22.04
CA TRP A 161 -14.10 1.25 22.26
C TRP A 161 -14.64 2.29 21.27
N GLN A 162 -15.68 1.95 20.51
CA GLN A 162 -16.21 2.80 19.45
C GLN A 162 -17.71 3.01 19.60
N SER A 163 -18.17 4.25 19.43
CA SER A 163 -19.58 4.60 19.33
C SER A 163 -19.85 5.41 18.06
N GLY A 164 -20.86 5.03 17.31
CA GLY A 164 -21.29 5.75 16.12
C GLY A 164 -22.41 5.00 15.41
N ALA A 165 -23.02 5.67 14.45
CA ALA A 165 -24.15 5.14 13.71
C ALA A 165 -23.72 4.48 12.39
N VAL A 166 -24.49 3.49 11.94
CA VAL A 166 -24.37 2.93 10.60
C VAL A 166 -25.71 2.94 9.86
N ASP A 167 -25.64 3.04 8.54
CA ASP A 167 -26.81 2.81 7.69
C ASP A 167 -27.22 1.32 7.67
N GLY A 168 -28.32 1.00 6.98
CA GLY A 168 -28.80 -0.38 6.84
C GLY A 168 -27.83 -1.35 6.14
N LYS A 169 -26.77 -0.84 5.48
CA LYS A 169 -25.72 -1.63 4.83
C LYS A 169 -24.45 -1.74 5.69
N GLY A 170 -24.42 -1.10 6.86
CA GLY A 170 -23.26 -1.08 7.75
C GLY A 170 -22.24 0.01 7.45
N VAL A 171 -22.55 0.97 6.57
CA VAL A 171 -21.68 2.10 6.28
C VAL A 171 -21.75 3.11 7.42
N LYS A 172 -20.59 3.54 7.92
CA LYS A 172 -20.49 4.54 9.00
C LYS A 172 -21.12 5.87 8.59
N LEU A 173 -21.95 6.43 9.48
CA LEU A 173 -22.62 7.71 9.31
C LEU A 173 -22.31 8.66 10.47
N GLY A 174 -22.18 9.95 10.15
CA GLY A 174 -22.04 11.00 11.15
C GLY A 174 -20.77 10.85 11.99
N THR A 175 -20.81 11.34 13.23
CA THR A 175 -19.65 11.32 14.12
C THR A 175 -19.48 9.96 14.78
N TRP A 176 -18.30 9.39 14.62
CA TRP A 176 -17.82 8.21 15.32
C TRP A 176 -16.77 8.61 16.35
N ILE A 177 -16.91 8.12 17.58
CA ILE A 177 -16.00 8.41 18.68
C ILE A 177 -15.25 7.13 19.04
N THR A 178 -13.92 7.21 19.09
CA THR A 178 -13.04 6.07 19.37
C THR A 178 -12.22 6.35 20.63
N PHE A 179 -12.21 5.40 21.55
CA PHE A 179 -11.40 5.41 22.77
C PHE A 179 -10.41 4.24 22.78
N ASP A 180 -9.30 4.39 23.48
CA ASP A 180 -8.35 3.30 23.69
C ASP A 180 -8.84 2.30 24.76
N LYS A 181 -8.06 1.24 24.99
CA LYS A 181 -8.33 0.23 26.02
C LYS A 181 -8.42 0.76 27.44
N ALA A 182 -7.85 1.93 27.72
CA ALA A 182 -7.88 2.60 29.03
C ALA A 182 -9.02 3.61 29.15
N GLY A 183 -9.75 3.89 28.06
CA GLY A 183 -10.86 4.84 28.01
C GLY A 183 -10.45 6.27 27.65
N ALA A 184 -9.20 6.51 27.23
CA ALA A 184 -8.79 7.81 26.72
C ALA A 184 -9.35 8.01 25.31
N LEU A 185 -9.89 9.20 25.05
CA LEU A 185 -10.35 9.57 23.71
C LEU A 185 -9.17 9.52 22.72
N LEU A 186 -9.30 8.76 21.65
CA LEU A 186 -8.32 8.74 20.56
C LEU A 186 -8.68 9.75 19.48
N HIS A 187 -9.92 9.72 18.99
CA HIS A 187 -10.42 10.62 17.96
C HIS A 187 -11.95 10.58 17.83
N GLU A 188 -12.47 11.61 17.18
CA GLU A 188 -13.84 11.74 16.70
C GLU A 188 -13.77 11.97 15.19
N ASP A 189 -14.38 11.08 14.41
CA ASP A 189 -14.36 11.14 12.96
C ASP A 189 -15.76 11.41 12.43
N ASP A 190 -15.89 12.47 11.64
CA ASP A 190 -17.12 12.75 10.91
C ASP A 190 -17.07 12.01 9.58
N TYR A 191 -17.97 11.06 9.40
CA TYR A 191 -18.08 10.22 8.20
C TYR A 191 -19.11 10.77 7.21
N GLU A 192 -18.74 10.75 5.93
CA GLU A 192 -19.62 10.99 4.79
C GLU A 192 -19.32 9.95 3.69
N GLY A 193 -20.35 9.24 3.21
CA GLY A 193 -20.17 8.18 2.20
C GLY A 193 -19.21 7.05 2.62
N GLY A 194 -19.07 6.79 3.92
CA GLY A 194 -18.15 5.78 4.46
C GLY A 194 -16.68 6.22 4.58
N SER A 195 -16.35 7.45 4.15
CA SER A 195 -15.01 8.02 4.31
C SER A 195 -14.98 9.05 5.44
N VAL A 196 -13.85 9.17 6.12
CA VAL A 196 -13.65 10.24 7.10
C VAL A 196 -13.51 11.55 6.34
N LEU A 197 -14.41 12.49 6.57
CA LEU A 197 -14.32 13.85 6.04
C LEU A 197 -13.42 14.71 6.93
N ARG A 198 -13.63 14.60 8.24
CA ARG A 198 -12.99 15.44 9.25
C ARG A 198 -12.68 14.62 10.49
N ARG A 199 -11.49 14.82 11.05
CA ARG A 199 -11.09 14.22 12.33
C ARG A 199 -10.95 15.31 13.38
N THR A 200 -11.38 15.01 14.60
CA THR A 200 -10.98 15.72 15.82
C THR A 200 -10.20 14.77 16.71
N ARG A 201 -9.07 15.19 17.26
CA ARG A 201 -8.26 14.35 18.17
C ARG A 201 -7.70 15.18 19.32
N PRO A 202 -7.32 14.58 20.46
CA PRO A 202 -6.55 15.28 21.46
C PRO A 202 -5.28 15.88 20.85
N ALA A 203 -5.00 17.13 21.19
CA ALA A 203 -3.85 17.84 20.66
C ALA A 203 -2.55 17.21 21.15
N LYS A 204 -1.57 17.08 20.25
CA LYS A 204 -0.20 16.63 20.60
C LYS A 204 0.73 17.80 20.91
N LEU A 205 0.19 19.01 21.01
CA LEU A 205 0.92 20.25 21.20
C LEU A 205 1.26 20.50 22.67
N LYS A 206 2.37 21.20 22.92
CA LYS A 206 2.77 21.61 24.28
C LYS A 206 1.93 22.77 24.85
N ASP A 207 1.20 23.51 24.01
CA ASP A 207 0.35 24.62 24.45
C ASP A 207 -0.87 24.08 25.23
N ARG A 208 -0.86 24.27 26.55
CA ARG A 208 -1.89 23.79 27.47
C ARG A 208 -3.28 24.39 27.23
N ARG A 209 -3.39 25.46 26.43
CA ARG A 209 -4.68 26.04 26.04
C ARG A 209 -5.35 25.21 24.95
N VAL A 210 -4.57 24.48 24.16
CA VAL A 210 -5.06 23.65 23.07
C VAL A 210 -5.30 22.24 23.59
N ALA A 211 -6.56 21.83 23.64
CA ALA A 211 -6.96 20.49 24.04
C ALA A 211 -7.19 19.57 22.84
N PHE A 212 -7.60 20.11 21.68
CA PHE A 212 -7.92 19.33 20.49
C PHE A 212 -7.38 19.95 19.21
N GLU A 213 -7.21 19.09 18.21
CA GLU A 213 -6.94 19.44 16.82
C GLU A 213 -8.11 18.93 15.97
N ARG A 214 -8.63 19.75 15.05
CA ARG A 214 -9.70 19.37 14.13
C ARG A 214 -9.43 19.86 12.72
N GLY A 215 -9.55 18.99 11.73
CA GLY A 215 -9.27 19.33 10.34
C GLY A 215 -9.76 18.24 9.39
N PRO A 216 -9.73 18.53 8.07
CA PRO A 216 -10.04 17.52 7.07
C PRO A 216 -9.00 16.39 7.18
N TRP A 217 -9.45 15.14 7.04
CA TRP A 217 -8.64 13.96 7.31
C TRP A 217 -8.70 13.00 6.15
N LEU A 218 -7.55 12.59 5.62
CA LEU A 218 -7.50 11.64 4.50
C LEU A 218 -6.29 10.73 4.62
N GLY A 219 -6.52 9.41 4.57
CA GLY A 219 -5.45 8.40 4.53
C GLY A 219 -4.57 8.32 5.79
N GLY A 220 -5.04 8.82 6.94
CA GLY A 220 -4.28 8.75 8.20
C GLY A 220 -3.56 10.04 8.59
N ASP A 221 -3.78 11.15 7.88
CA ASP A 221 -3.25 12.47 8.29
C ASP A 221 -4.17 13.63 7.87
N TRP A 222 -3.81 14.85 8.29
CA TRP A 222 -4.47 16.09 7.91
C TRP A 222 -4.35 16.35 6.40
N SER A 223 -5.47 16.67 5.77
CA SER A 223 -5.53 16.99 4.34
C SER A 223 -5.71 18.48 4.03
N GLY A 224 -5.58 19.34 5.05
CA GLY A 224 -5.83 20.78 4.95
C GLY A 224 -5.74 21.48 6.32
N PRO A 225 -6.19 22.74 6.42
CA PRO A 225 -6.03 23.55 7.63
C PRO A 225 -6.63 22.90 8.88
N VAL A 226 -5.88 22.97 9.98
CA VAL A 226 -6.23 22.36 11.27
C VAL A 226 -6.62 23.44 12.26
N ALA A 227 -7.87 23.40 12.73
CA ALA A 227 -8.33 24.19 13.85
C ALA A 227 -7.76 23.63 15.16
N LEU A 228 -7.12 24.50 15.95
CA LEU A 228 -6.71 24.23 17.32
C LEU A 228 -7.83 24.67 18.24
N LEU A 229 -8.31 23.78 19.12
CA LEU A 229 -9.47 24.03 19.97
C LEU A 229 -9.13 23.92 21.45
N ASP A 230 -9.86 24.67 22.26
CA ASP A 230 -9.81 24.54 23.73
C ASP A 230 -10.58 23.30 24.23
N ALA A 231 -10.56 23.08 25.55
CA ALA A 231 -11.25 21.95 26.18
C ALA A 231 -12.78 21.96 25.97
N LYS A 232 -13.37 23.12 25.63
CA LYS A 232 -14.80 23.29 25.32
C LYS A 232 -15.09 23.21 23.82
N ARG A 233 -14.12 22.74 23.00
CA ARG A 233 -14.21 22.66 21.53
C ARG A 233 -14.39 24.02 20.85
N LYS A 234 -14.02 25.12 21.50
CA LYS A 234 -13.98 26.44 20.84
C LYS A 234 -12.70 26.56 20.03
N VAL A 235 -12.81 26.98 18.78
CA VAL A 235 -11.64 27.25 17.93
C VAL A 235 -10.86 28.43 18.49
N LEU A 236 -9.57 28.22 18.76
CA LEU A 236 -8.62 29.23 19.22
C LEU A 236 -7.93 29.89 18.02
N ARG A 237 -7.47 29.08 17.07
CA ARG A 237 -6.87 29.49 15.79
C ARG A 237 -6.88 28.33 14.80
N THR A 238 -6.64 28.63 13.53
CA THR A 238 -6.42 27.63 12.48
C THR A 238 -4.96 27.71 12.04
N VAL A 239 -4.32 26.56 11.84
CA VAL A 239 -2.93 26.45 11.40
C VAL A 239 -2.85 25.61 10.13
N ASP A 240 -1.90 25.92 9.27
CA ASP A 240 -1.50 24.99 8.22
C ASP A 240 -0.66 23.86 8.84
N PRO A 241 -1.09 22.58 8.74
CA PRO A 241 -0.34 21.47 9.30
C PRO A 241 1.04 21.25 8.64
N THR A 242 1.29 21.85 7.48
CA THR A 242 2.57 21.74 6.74
C THR A 242 3.63 22.72 7.23
N GLY A 243 3.25 23.74 8.01
CA GLY A 243 4.15 24.84 8.41
C GLY A 243 4.40 25.88 7.32
N ALA A 244 3.82 25.74 6.13
CA ALA A 244 4.08 26.62 4.99
C ALA A 244 3.64 28.09 5.22
N ASP A 245 2.64 28.35 6.06
CA ASP A 245 2.23 29.71 6.43
C ASP A 245 3.18 30.38 7.45
N ASP A 246 3.98 29.59 8.17
CA ASP A 246 4.91 30.08 9.20
C ASP A 246 6.32 30.35 8.64
N VAL A 247 6.56 30.08 7.35
CA VAL A 247 7.86 30.22 6.69
C VAL A 247 8.28 31.69 6.61
N LYS A 248 9.42 32.01 7.25
CA LYS A 248 10.00 33.37 7.23
C LYS A 248 10.97 33.61 6.07
N ASP A 249 11.61 32.57 5.56
CA ASP A 249 12.54 32.69 4.43
C ASP A 249 11.76 32.99 3.14
N PRO A 250 12.05 34.11 2.44
CA PRO A 250 11.26 34.52 1.29
C PRO A 250 11.40 33.58 0.09
N LYS A 251 12.54 32.89 -0.07
CA LYS A 251 12.75 31.92 -1.15
C LYS A 251 11.96 30.64 -0.88
N LEU A 252 11.96 30.16 0.36
CA LEU A 252 11.18 28.98 0.77
C LEU A 252 9.67 29.28 0.75
N ALA A 253 9.24 30.48 1.13
CA ALA A 253 7.84 30.90 1.01
C ALA A 253 7.39 30.96 -0.46
N ALA A 254 8.24 31.49 -1.35
CA ALA A 254 7.97 31.50 -2.79
C ALA A 254 7.91 30.08 -3.38
N TRP A 255 8.76 29.17 -2.90
CA TRP A 255 8.72 27.75 -3.26
C TRP A 255 7.40 27.10 -2.80
N ALA A 256 7.00 27.29 -1.53
CA ALA A 256 5.76 26.74 -0.99
C ALA A 256 4.53 27.23 -1.76
N LYS A 257 4.52 28.51 -2.15
CA LYS A 257 3.46 29.10 -3.00
C LYS A 257 3.35 28.39 -4.35
N ARG A 258 4.47 28.04 -5.00
CA ARG A 258 4.46 27.28 -6.26
C ARG A 258 3.93 25.86 -6.06
N VAL A 259 4.33 25.18 -4.99
CA VAL A 259 3.85 23.83 -4.67
C VAL A 259 2.33 23.82 -4.41
N ARG A 260 1.80 24.82 -3.70
CA ARG A 260 0.35 24.97 -3.47
C ARG A 260 -0.44 25.28 -4.74
N ALA A 261 0.17 25.90 -5.74
CA ALA A 261 -0.50 26.25 -6.99
C ALA A 261 -0.76 25.03 -7.91
N VAL A 262 -0.09 23.91 -7.65
CA VAL A 262 -0.32 22.66 -8.38
C VAL A 262 -1.64 22.03 -7.93
N ASP A 263 -2.50 21.69 -8.88
CA ASP A 263 -3.74 20.94 -8.61
C ASP A 263 -3.41 19.45 -8.44
N TRP A 264 -2.88 19.10 -7.27
CA TRP A 264 -2.47 17.75 -6.91
C TRP A 264 -3.60 16.71 -7.00
N SER A 265 -4.86 17.15 -6.93
CA SER A 265 -6.03 16.25 -7.03
C SER A 265 -6.19 15.65 -8.44
N LYS A 266 -5.66 16.32 -9.46
CA LYS A 266 -5.67 15.86 -10.86
C LYS A 266 -4.49 14.96 -11.21
N LEU A 267 -3.51 14.85 -10.32
CA LEU A 267 -2.36 13.96 -10.50
C LEU A 267 -2.63 12.61 -9.81
N ALA A 268 -1.99 11.57 -10.30
CA ALA A 268 -2.07 10.22 -9.76
C ALA A 268 -0.84 9.91 -8.91
N SER A 269 -1.04 9.10 -7.86
CA SER A 269 -0.03 8.50 -7.00
C SER A 269 -0.35 7.01 -6.80
N ALA A 270 0.52 6.28 -6.10
CA ALA A 270 0.33 4.86 -5.81
C ALA A 270 -1.00 4.50 -5.14
N TYR A 271 -1.60 5.43 -4.40
CA TYR A 271 -2.81 5.21 -3.62
C TYR A 271 -4.01 6.06 -4.10
N GLY A 272 -3.99 6.50 -5.36
CA GLY A 272 -5.05 7.33 -5.96
C GLY A 272 -4.64 8.79 -6.17
N PRO A 273 -5.56 9.78 -6.06
CA PRO A 273 -5.26 11.19 -6.27
C PRO A 273 -4.09 11.70 -5.42
N ALA A 274 -3.23 12.53 -6.00
CA ALA A 274 -1.97 12.93 -5.39
C ALA A 274 -2.09 14.10 -4.40
N THR A 275 -3.29 14.45 -3.93
CA THR A 275 -3.52 15.54 -2.96
C THR A 275 -2.56 15.48 -1.76
N ARG A 276 -2.29 14.27 -1.25
CA ARG A 276 -1.35 14.06 -0.13
C ARG A 276 0.11 14.28 -0.51
N VAL A 277 0.50 14.03 -1.75
CA VAL A 277 1.87 14.28 -2.23
C VAL A 277 2.21 15.76 -2.07
N GLY A 278 1.31 16.67 -2.44
CA GLY A 278 1.50 18.11 -2.25
C GLY A 278 1.66 18.50 -0.78
N ILE A 279 0.88 17.88 0.12
CA ILE A 279 0.96 18.11 1.57
C ILE A 279 2.29 17.62 2.13
N HIS A 280 2.70 16.39 1.83
CA HIS A 280 3.98 15.85 2.29
C HIS A 280 5.16 16.64 1.74
N LEU A 281 5.11 17.09 0.48
CA LEU A 281 6.12 17.97 -0.08
C LEU A 281 6.22 19.28 0.69
N LEU A 282 5.09 19.94 0.97
CA LEU A 282 5.07 21.17 1.79
C LEU A 282 5.58 20.92 3.20
N THR A 283 5.16 19.84 3.87
CA THR A 283 5.64 19.47 5.21
C THR A 283 7.14 19.23 5.22
N LEU A 284 7.67 18.53 4.22
CA LEU A 284 9.10 18.28 4.05
C LEU A 284 9.88 19.60 3.94
N GLY A 285 9.37 20.59 3.20
CA GLY A 285 10.05 21.88 3.02
C GLY A 285 9.85 22.87 4.18
N CYS A 286 8.66 22.89 4.80
CA CYS A 286 8.23 24.00 5.63
C CYS A 286 8.09 23.66 7.12
N SER A 287 8.03 22.37 7.49
CA SER A 287 7.93 21.98 8.89
C SER A 287 9.27 22.20 9.60
N GLU A 288 9.22 22.83 10.77
CA GLU A 288 10.40 22.98 11.65
C GLU A 288 10.72 21.67 12.40
N ALA A 289 9.76 20.76 12.54
CA ALA A 289 9.96 19.48 13.21
C ALA A 289 10.65 18.46 12.30
N ALA A 290 11.87 18.04 12.66
CA ALA A 290 12.64 17.07 11.88
C ALA A 290 11.92 15.72 11.70
N ALA A 291 11.23 15.24 12.73
CA ALA A 291 10.44 14.01 12.64
C ALA A 291 9.32 14.11 11.59
N SER A 292 8.62 15.24 11.52
CA SER A 292 7.58 15.47 10.50
C SER A 292 8.16 15.53 9.08
N ARG A 293 9.38 16.07 8.92
CA ARG A 293 10.07 16.07 7.63
C ARG A 293 10.46 14.64 7.21
N ALA A 294 10.95 13.83 8.14
CA ALA A 294 11.29 12.43 7.88
C ALA A 294 10.05 11.61 7.50
N ASP A 295 8.97 11.69 8.28
CA ASP A 295 7.70 11.01 7.99
C ASP A 295 7.13 11.44 6.62
N ALA A 296 7.25 12.73 6.29
CA ALA A 296 6.80 13.25 5.00
C ALA A 296 7.64 12.71 3.83
N LEU A 297 8.96 12.54 4.01
CA LEU A 297 9.81 11.94 2.99
C LEU A 297 9.46 10.48 2.74
N ASP A 298 9.22 9.70 3.81
CA ASP A 298 8.81 8.30 3.71
C ASP A 298 7.45 8.17 2.98
N GLU A 299 6.49 9.04 3.30
CA GLU A 299 5.21 9.08 2.60
C GLU A 299 5.34 9.50 1.13
N LEU A 300 6.24 10.44 0.81
CA LEU A 300 6.54 10.79 -0.58
C LEU A 300 7.08 9.56 -1.32
N TRP A 301 8.08 8.89 -0.75
CA TRP A 301 8.66 7.67 -1.32
C TRP A 301 7.58 6.61 -1.61
N ASN A 302 6.74 6.30 -0.62
CA ASN A 302 5.67 5.31 -0.76
C ASN A 302 4.63 5.68 -1.82
N ARG A 303 4.43 6.97 -2.08
CA ARG A 303 3.40 7.47 -3.02
C ARG A 303 3.93 7.68 -4.43
N THR A 304 5.22 7.98 -4.59
CA THR A 304 5.85 8.31 -5.87
C THR A 304 6.69 7.18 -6.44
N CYS A 305 7.07 6.18 -5.64
CA CYS A 305 8.00 5.10 -6.04
C CYS A 305 7.46 3.68 -5.78
N HIS A 306 6.15 3.49 -5.64
CA HIS A 306 5.56 2.22 -5.20
C HIS A 306 5.75 1.07 -6.22
N GLN A 307 6.29 -0.07 -5.77
CA GLN A 307 6.41 -1.31 -6.56
C GLN A 307 7.06 -1.11 -7.94
N GLY A 308 8.05 -0.23 -8.03
CA GLY A 308 8.75 0.00 -9.30
C GLY A 308 7.98 0.80 -10.34
N SER A 309 6.86 1.43 -9.97
CA SER A 309 6.01 2.22 -10.87
C SER A 309 6.24 3.72 -10.70
N ILE A 310 6.14 4.48 -11.81
CA ILE A 310 6.13 5.94 -11.81
C ILE A 310 4.71 6.47 -12.03
N TYR A 311 4.41 7.64 -11.46
CA TYR A 311 3.13 8.31 -11.58
C TYR A 311 3.30 9.76 -12.04
N THR A 312 2.21 10.40 -12.46
CA THR A 312 2.22 11.84 -12.80
C THR A 312 2.65 12.71 -11.61
N ALA A 313 2.36 12.28 -10.37
CA ALA A 313 2.90 12.92 -9.17
C ALA A 313 4.41 12.73 -9.02
N SER A 314 4.97 11.56 -9.36
CA SER A 314 6.42 11.30 -9.31
C SER A 314 7.20 12.30 -10.16
N VAL A 315 6.70 12.61 -11.37
CA VAL A 315 7.29 13.64 -12.23
C VAL A 315 7.20 15.03 -11.61
N SER A 316 6.03 15.35 -11.03
CA SER A 316 5.71 16.70 -10.54
C SER A 316 6.48 17.09 -9.26
N VAL A 317 7.03 16.12 -8.52
CA VAL A 317 7.81 16.40 -7.31
C VAL A 317 9.31 16.62 -7.57
N ILE A 318 9.86 16.19 -8.72
CA ILE A 318 11.31 16.20 -9.00
C ILE A 318 11.92 17.59 -8.84
N VAL A 319 11.38 18.59 -9.55
CA VAL A 319 11.92 19.96 -9.52
C VAL A 319 11.77 20.57 -8.11
N PRO A 320 10.60 20.55 -7.45
CA PRO A 320 10.48 21.05 -6.08
C PRO A 320 11.42 20.38 -5.08
N LEU A 321 11.61 19.05 -5.16
CA LEU A 321 12.52 18.32 -4.28
C LEU A 321 13.97 18.78 -4.46
N VAL A 322 14.43 18.90 -5.71
CA VAL A 322 15.79 19.37 -5.98
C VAL A 322 15.97 20.82 -5.54
N GLU A 323 14.98 21.70 -5.72
CA GLU A 323 15.05 23.06 -5.17
C GLU A 323 15.19 23.07 -3.64
N LEU A 324 14.50 22.17 -2.93
CA LEU A 324 14.60 22.05 -1.48
C LEU A 324 16.01 21.70 -0.98
N CYS A 325 16.81 20.96 -1.75
CA CYS A 325 18.19 20.62 -1.37
C CYS A 325 19.07 21.85 -1.05
N TRP A 326 18.76 23.02 -1.63
CA TRP A 326 19.45 24.29 -1.36
C TRP A 326 18.64 25.25 -0.50
N LEU A 327 17.31 25.16 -0.48
CA LEU A 327 16.47 25.98 0.40
C LEU A 327 16.47 25.50 1.85
N ARG A 328 16.66 24.19 2.05
CA ARG A 328 16.61 23.48 3.34
C ARG A 328 17.70 22.40 3.42
N PRO A 329 18.98 22.78 3.51
CA PRO A 329 20.08 21.82 3.52
C PRO A 329 20.22 21.07 4.86
N ASP A 330 19.37 21.32 5.85
CA ASP A 330 19.42 20.74 7.20
C ASP A 330 19.16 19.23 7.20
N ALA A 331 20.22 18.43 7.05
CA ALA A 331 20.28 16.95 7.10
C ALA A 331 19.34 16.18 6.15
N MET A 332 18.43 16.85 5.46
CA MET A 332 17.47 16.24 4.53
C MET A 332 18.00 16.20 3.10
N ARG A 333 19.09 16.91 2.78
CA ARG A 333 19.60 17.01 1.42
C ARG A 333 19.90 15.63 0.81
N GLN A 334 20.65 14.80 1.53
CA GLN A 334 21.00 13.47 1.07
C GLN A 334 19.76 12.55 0.88
N PRO A 335 18.86 12.41 1.87
CA PRO A 335 17.61 11.67 1.68
C PRO A 335 16.72 12.18 0.53
N ILE A 336 16.68 13.50 0.30
CA ILE A 336 15.93 14.10 -0.82
C ILE A 336 16.58 13.72 -2.16
N LEU A 337 17.90 13.83 -2.29
CA LEU A 337 18.63 13.41 -3.49
C LEU A 337 18.42 11.91 -3.75
N ALA A 338 18.39 11.08 -2.71
CA ALA A 338 18.11 9.65 -2.83
C ALA A 338 16.71 9.37 -3.37
N LEU A 339 15.67 10.10 -2.91
CA LEU A 339 14.32 10.01 -3.47
C LEU A 339 14.29 10.45 -4.94
N VAL A 340 14.97 11.55 -5.29
CA VAL A 340 15.05 12.01 -6.68
C VAL A 340 15.74 10.98 -7.56
N PHE A 341 16.84 10.38 -7.09
CA PHE A 341 17.53 9.29 -7.76
C PHE A 341 16.62 8.08 -7.96
N ALA A 342 15.88 7.65 -6.93
CA ALA A 342 14.93 6.56 -7.04
C ALA A 342 13.89 6.83 -8.13
N ILE A 343 13.27 8.03 -8.14
CA ILE A 343 12.33 8.42 -9.20
C ILE A 343 12.99 8.42 -10.59
N ALA A 344 14.26 8.84 -10.68
CA ALA A 344 15.02 8.88 -11.93
C ALA A 344 15.40 7.49 -12.46
N SER A 345 15.56 6.51 -11.57
CA SER A 345 15.96 5.14 -11.89
C SER A 345 14.79 4.23 -12.24
N LEU A 346 13.56 4.55 -11.82
CA LEU A 346 12.36 3.75 -12.13
C LEU A 346 12.00 3.66 -13.63
N PRO A 347 12.15 4.72 -14.45
CA PRO A 347 12.02 4.63 -15.90
C PRO A 347 13.16 3.83 -16.57
N ALA A 348 14.25 3.52 -15.85
CA ALA A 348 15.37 2.76 -16.40
C ALA A 348 15.09 1.26 -16.25
N PRO A 349 14.84 0.53 -17.34
CA PRO A 349 14.64 -0.90 -17.24
C PRO A 349 15.96 -1.59 -16.86
N ALA A 350 15.90 -2.51 -15.91
CA ALA A 350 16.97 -3.47 -15.65
C ALA A 350 17.27 -4.29 -16.93
N TYR A 351 18.23 -3.78 -17.70
CA TYR A 351 19.25 -4.46 -18.52
C TYR A 351 18.89 -5.51 -19.60
N ASP A 352 17.72 -6.11 -19.60
CA ASP A 352 17.18 -6.91 -20.72
C ASP A 352 15.65 -7.06 -20.65
N GLY A 353 15.08 -6.92 -19.43
CA GLY A 353 13.65 -6.71 -19.23
C GLY A 353 13.13 -5.49 -20.00
N ALA A 354 14.01 -4.59 -20.42
CA ALA A 354 13.75 -3.43 -21.27
C ALA A 354 13.01 -3.78 -22.55
N GLN A 355 13.47 -4.76 -23.33
CA GLN A 355 12.85 -5.04 -24.64
C GLN A 355 11.53 -5.80 -24.50
N LYS A 356 11.42 -6.67 -23.47
CA LYS A 356 10.20 -7.45 -23.22
C LYS A 356 9.14 -6.64 -22.47
N ARG A 357 9.49 -5.86 -21.45
CA ARG A 357 8.58 -4.92 -20.77
C ARG A 357 8.23 -3.73 -21.63
N ALA A 358 9.15 -3.11 -22.39
CA ALA A 358 8.77 -2.08 -23.34
C ALA A 358 7.85 -2.61 -24.46
N LYS A 359 8.00 -3.86 -24.91
CA LYS A 359 7.02 -4.48 -25.84
C LYS A 359 5.67 -4.81 -25.18
N LYS A 360 5.64 -5.07 -23.86
CA LYS A 360 4.42 -5.31 -23.07
C LYS A 360 3.73 -4.01 -22.62
N GLN A 361 4.51 -2.95 -22.34
CA GLN A 361 4.11 -1.59 -21.96
C GLN A 361 3.88 -0.66 -23.16
N ALA A 362 4.37 -0.99 -24.35
CA ALA A 362 3.87 -0.36 -25.59
C ALA A 362 2.37 -0.63 -25.82
N LYS A 363 1.77 -1.51 -25.01
CA LYS A 363 0.31 -1.71 -24.90
C LYS A 363 -0.32 -1.06 -23.66
N SER A 364 0.45 -0.40 -22.78
CA SER A 364 -0.03 0.38 -21.62
C SER A 364 0.19 1.89 -21.81
N ASN A 365 -0.57 2.71 -21.08
CA ASN A 365 -0.63 4.17 -21.23
C ASN A 365 0.56 4.95 -20.60
N ASP A 366 1.71 4.30 -20.31
CA ASP A 366 2.74 4.85 -19.41
C ASP A 366 3.85 5.68 -20.11
N GLY A 367 4.01 5.55 -21.44
CA GLY A 367 5.06 6.25 -22.22
C GLY A 367 5.11 7.79 -22.10
N PRO A 368 3.98 8.52 -21.92
CA PRO A 368 4.00 9.97 -21.67
C PRO A 368 4.63 10.37 -20.34
N VAL A 369 4.56 9.52 -19.31
CA VAL A 369 5.05 9.83 -17.95
C VAL A 369 6.57 9.69 -17.88
N GLU A 370 7.13 8.66 -18.53
CA GLU A 370 8.59 8.47 -18.61
C GLU A 370 9.28 9.64 -19.31
N LEU A 371 8.75 10.09 -20.45
CA LEU A 371 9.27 11.26 -21.17
C LEU A 371 9.16 12.55 -20.33
N ALA A 372 8.05 12.69 -19.58
CA ALA A 372 7.87 13.83 -18.68
C ALA A 372 8.89 13.80 -17.52
N CYS A 373 9.23 12.61 -17.02
CA CYS A 373 10.27 12.42 -16.01
C CYS A 373 11.64 12.91 -16.51
N VAL A 374 12.07 12.50 -17.70
CA VAL A 374 13.33 12.94 -18.31
C VAL A 374 13.40 14.46 -18.45
N LYS A 375 12.29 15.10 -18.87
CA LYS A 375 12.20 16.56 -18.96
C LYS A 375 12.32 17.23 -17.59
N ALA A 376 11.66 16.69 -16.57
CA ALA A 376 11.72 17.21 -15.20
C ALA A 376 13.14 17.08 -14.61
N LEU A 377 13.82 15.94 -14.83
CA LEU A 377 15.22 15.74 -14.43
C LEU A 377 16.16 16.75 -15.11
N THR A 378 15.96 16.98 -16.41
CA THR A 378 16.76 17.96 -17.17
C THR A 378 16.59 19.38 -16.60
N LEU A 379 15.39 19.76 -16.16
CA LEU A 379 15.16 21.04 -15.48
C LEU A 379 15.85 21.08 -14.12
N ALA A 380 15.78 19.98 -13.36
CA ALA A 380 16.39 19.82 -12.05
C ALA A 380 17.93 19.72 -12.10
N ALA A 381 18.53 19.41 -13.25
CA ALA A 381 19.99 19.37 -13.41
C ALA A 381 20.67 20.72 -13.16
N LYS A 382 20.00 21.83 -13.52
CA LYS A 382 20.56 23.18 -13.39
C LYS A 382 20.98 23.55 -11.96
N PRO A 383 20.09 23.46 -10.94
CA PRO A 383 20.49 23.71 -9.56
C PRO A 383 21.54 22.72 -9.05
N ILE A 384 21.48 21.44 -9.45
CA ILE A 384 22.48 20.43 -9.08
C ILE A 384 23.88 20.83 -9.56
N VAL A 385 24.02 21.15 -10.85
CA VAL A 385 25.31 21.53 -11.42
C VAL A 385 25.82 22.85 -10.82
N ALA A 386 24.93 23.81 -10.57
CA ALA A 386 25.31 25.11 -10.00
C ALA A 386 25.75 25.01 -8.53
N GLY A 387 25.16 24.11 -7.76
CA GLY A 387 25.43 23.92 -6.34
C GLY A 387 26.39 22.76 -6.02
N PHE A 388 26.94 22.10 -7.04
CA PHE A 388 27.65 20.82 -6.88
C PHE A 388 28.83 20.91 -5.90
N ASP A 389 29.60 22.00 -5.95
CA ASP A 389 30.79 22.18 -5.11
C ASP A 389 30.45 22.35 -3.61
N SER A 390 29.18 22.54 -3.25
CA SER A 390 28.70 22.64 -1.86
C SER A 390 28.23 21.32 -1.25
N LEU A 391 28.28 20.24 -2.03
CA LEU A 391 27.83 18.91 -1.62
C LEU A 391 28.94 18.18 -0.85
N SER A 392 28.55 17.37 0.14
CA SER A 392 29.46 16.35 0.69
C SER A 392 29.79 15.30 -0.38
N ASP A 393 30.82 14.47 -0.17
CA ASP A 393 31.17 13.43 -1.14
C ASP A 393 30.03 12.43 -1.35
N GLU A 394 29.27 12.11 -0.30
CA GLU A 394 28.09 11.25 -0.39
C GLU A 394 26.97 11.90 -1.20
N GLU A 395 26.65 13.17 -0.90
CA GLU A 395 25.64 13.97 -1.60
C GLU A 395 26.00 14.16 -3.07
N ALA A 396 27.27 14.45 -3.36
CA ALA A 396 27.79 14.63 -4.71
C ALA A 396 27.66 13.33 -5.51
N ALA A 397 27.92 12.19 -4.90
CA ALA A 397 27.81 10.89 -5.54
C ALA A 397 26.35 10.58 -5.92
N THR A 398 25.40 10.79 -5.02
CA THR A 398 23.95 10.63 -5.31
C THR A 398 23.45 11.66 -6.32
N ALA A 399 23.94 12.90 -6.26
CA ALA A 399 23.61 13.94 -7.24
C ALA A 399 24.09 13.58 -8.65
N ILE A 400 25.29 13.00 -8.81
CA ILE A 400 25.77 12.48 -10.09
C ILE A 400 24.80 11.42 -10.64
N SER A 401 24.32 10.51 -9.80
CA SER A 401 23.36 9.48 -10.22
C SER A 401 22.03 10.09 -10.68
N CYS A 402 21.55 11.17 -10.05
CA CYS A 402 20.37 11.92 -10.54
C CYS A 402 20.61 12.53 -11.94
N LEU A 403 21.84 12.95 -12.23
CA LEU A 403 22.23 13.53 -13.52
C LEU A 403 22.38 12.50 -14.65
N ALA A 404 22.45 11.21 -14.34
CA ALA A 404 22.64 10.14 -15.32
C ALA A 404 21.50 10.04 -16.35
N GLY A 405 20.32 10.62 -16.08
CA GLY A 405 19.18 10.70 -17.00
C GLY A 405 19.06 12.01 -17.79
N CYS A 406 20.00 12.96 -17.65
CA CYS A 406 19.92 14.29 -18.24
C CYS A 406 20.56 14.36 -19.64
N PHE A 407 19.96 13.68 -20.61
CA PHE A 407 20.47 13.59 -21.99
C PHE A 407 20.58 14.95 -22.69
N GLY A 408 21.74 15.22 -23.30
CA GLY A 408 21.96 16.39 -24.15
C GLY A 408 22.32 17.70 -23.43
N ASP A 409 22.44 17.72 -22.09
CA ASP A 409 22.87 18.92 -21.37
C ASP A 409 24.40 19.07 -21.35
N ALA A 410 24.91 20.12 -21.99
CA ALA A 410 26.35 20.37 -22.12
C ALA A 410 27.05 20.66 -20.78
N LYS A 411 26.34 21.28 -19.81
CA LYS A 411 26.91 21.58 -18.50
C LYS A 411 27.02 20.32 -17.65
N VAL A 412 26.01 19.45 -17.72
CA VAL A 412 26.07 18.12 -17.11
C VAL A 412 27.23 17.33 -17.68
N ALA A 413 27.35 17.25 -19.01
CA ALA A 413 28.44 16.54 -19.68
C ALA A 413 29.83 17.10 -19.27
N ALA A 414 29.97 18.42 -19.17
CA ALA A 414 31.23 19.05 -18.75
C ALA A 414 31.59 18.71 -17.29
N LEU A 415 30.62 18.77 -16.37
CA LEU A 415 30.82 18.39 -14.97
C LEU A 415 31.24 16.92 -14.85
N LEU A 416 30.49 16.01 -15.50
CA LEU A 416 30.79 14.58 -15.43
C LEU A 416 32.15 14.24 -16.03
N ARG A 417 32.56 14.88 -17.15
CA ARG A 417 33.91 14.70 -17.71
C ARG A 417 35.02 15.17 -16.76
N LYS A 418 34.81 16.30 -16.07
CA LYS A 418 35.76 16.78 -15.04
C LYS A 418 35.91 15.75 -13.92
N LEU A 419 34.79 15.20 -13.44
CA LEU A 419 34.76 14.23 -12.34
C LEU A 419 35.28 12.85 -12.72
N ALA A 420 35.05 12.41 -13.97
CA ALA A 420 35.53 11.14 -14.52
C ALA A 420 37.05 11.14 -14.83
N SER A 421 37.71 12.29 -14.73
CA SER A 421 39.15 12.41 -15.00
C SER A 421 39.97 11.52 -14.07
N PRO A 422 41.04 10.85 -14.56
CA PRO A 422 42.00 10.13 -13.71
C PRO A 422 42.65 11.00 -12.63
N LYS A 423 42.65 12.33 -12.80
CA LYS A 423 43.15 13.29 -11.79
C LYS A 423 42.25 13.41 -10.57
N ASN A 424 41.01 12.91 -10.64
CA ASN A 424 40.11 12.88 -9.50
C ASN A 424 40.40 11.65 -8.65
N GLU A 425 41.00 11.88 -7.48
CA GLU A 425 41.34 10.83 -6.52
C GLU A 425 40.13 10.32 -5.73
N LYS A 426 38.99 11.01 -5.79
CA LYS A 426 37.74 10.58 -5.14
C LYS A 426 37.06 9.49 -5.99
N LEU A 427 37.44 8.24 -5.73
CA LEU A 427 36.98 7.06 -6.49
C LEU A 427 35.46 6.96 -6.59
N ALA A 428 34.72 7.24 -5.51
CA ALA A 428 33.26 7.23 -5.50
C ALA A 428 32.66 8.19 -6.55
N LEU A 429 33.15 9.44 -6.57
CA LEU A 429 32.69 10.46 -7.52
C LEU A 429 33.16 10.16 -8.94
N ARG A 430 34.39 9.66 -9.10
CA ARG A 430 34.94 9.29 -10.42
C ARG A 430 34.14 8.14 -11.03
N GLY A 431 33.89 7.07 -10.28
CA GLY A 431 33.11 5.92 -10.72
C GLY A 431 31.66 6.29 -11.03
N ALA A 432 31.01 7.09 -10.18
CA ALA A 432 29.66 7.61 -10.43
C ALA A 432 29.60 8.39 -11.75
N ALA A 433 30.57 9.27 -11.99
CA ALA A 433 30.62 10.09 -13.19
C ALA A 433 30.85 9.25 -14.45
N ILE A 434 31.67 8.19 -14.36
CA ILE A 434 31.92 7.24 -15.45
C ILE A 434 30.64 6.47 -15.80
N VAL A 435 29.90 5.97 -14.79
CA VAL A 435 28.61 5.31 -15.03
C VAL A 435 27.61 6.26 -15.68
N ALA A 436 27.48 7.48 -15.16
CA ALA A 436 26.59 8.49 -15.71
C ALA A 436 26.94 8.84 -17.16
N LEU A 437 28.22 9.05 -17.48
CA LEU A 437 28.67 9.30 -18.86
C LEU A 437 28.37 8.13 -19.79
N GLY A 438 28.54 6.89 -19.30
CA GLY A 438 28.22 5.69 -20.06
C GLY A 438 26.74 5.60 -20.39
N ASN A 439 25.86 5.83 -19.41
CA ASN A 439 24.41 5.89 -19.64
C ASN A 439 24.04 6.98 -20.66
N LEU A 440 24.61 8.18 -20.52
CA LEU A 440 24.36 9.32 -21.41
C LEU A 440 24.94 9.13 -22.83
N SER A 441 25.86 8.18 -23.03
CA SER A 441 26.55 7.95 -24.30
C SER A 441 25.62 7.49 -25.44
N VAL A 442 24.42 6.99 -25.11
CA VAL A 442 23.35 6.72 -26.09
C VAL A 442 23.03 7.96 -26.92
N ALA A 443 23.11 9.15 -26.31
CA ALA A 443 22.84 10.41 -26.99
C ALA A 443 24.07 10.99 -27.72
N SER A 444 25.29 10.62 -27.32
CA SER A 444 26.52 11.06 -27.97
C SER A 444 27.70 10.12 -27.71
N LYS A 445 28.28 9.59 -28.79
CA LYS A 445 29.47 8.72 -28.72
C LYS A 445 30.71 9.40 -28.12
N GLU A 446 30.78 10.73 -28.12
CA GLU A 446 31.88 11.46 -27.49
C GLU A 446 31.91 11.31 -25.96
N LEU A 447 30.75 11.01 -25.35
CA LEU A 447 30.65 10.77 -23.90
C LEU A 447 31.22 9.41 -23.52
N ASP A 448 31.30 8.46 -24.47
CA ASP A 448 31.88 7.12 -24.27
C ASP A 448 33.42 7.12 -24.27
N VAL A 449 34.07 8.17 -24.78
CA VAL A 449 35.55 8.27 -24.81
C VAL A 449 36.19 8.14 -23.42
N PRO A 450 35.80 8.93 -22.40
CA PRO A 450 36.33 8.77 -21.04
C PRO A 450 35.94 7.44 -20.41
N VAL A 451 34.77 6.89 -20.76
CA VAL A 451 34.29 5.60 -20.22
C VAL A 451 35.14 4.44 -20.75
N LYS A 452 35.49 4.45 -22.04
CA LYS A 452 36.41 3.48 -22.64
C LYS A 452 37.81 3.56 -22.04
N ALA A 453 38.33 4.78 -21.84
CA ALA A 453 39.63 4.96 -21.22
C ALA A 453 39.68 4.38 -19.80
N ALA A 454 38.56 4.47 -19.06
CA ALA A 454 38.44 3.91 -17.71
C ALA A 454 38.44 2.37 -17.67
N LEU A 455 38.32 1.65 -18.79
CA LEU A 455 38.52 0.19 -18.85
C LEU A 455 39.99 -0.21 -18.63
N ASP A 456 40.91 0.74 -18.77
CA ASP A 456 42.36 0.60 -18.56
C ASP A 456 42.82 1.26 -17.24
N ASP A 457 41.88 1.71 -16.39
CA ASP A 457 42.20 2.34 -15.11
C ASP A 457 42.89 1.37 -14.16
N ASP A 458 43.79 1.84 -13.30
CA ASP A 458 44.49 1.02 -12.31
C ASP A 458 43.53 0.42 -11.26
N ASP A 459 42.48 1.16 -10.90
CA ASP A 459 41.49 0.74 -9.91
C ASP A 459 40.39 -0.13 -10.52
N VAL A 460 40.22 -1.34 -9.97
CA VAL A 460 39.23 -2.31 -10.45
C VAL A 460 37.79 -1.83 -10.32
N ALA A 461 37.45 -1.05 -9.28
CA ALA A 461 36.09 -0.53 -9.11
C ALA A 461 35.75 0.49 -10.21
N ILE A 462 36.75 1.24 -10.67
CA ILE A 462 36.60 2.17 -11.79
C ILE A 462 36.46 1.43 -13.12
N ARG A 463 37.23 0.36 -13.33
CA ARG A 463 37.03 -0.52 -14.49
C ARG A 463 35.64 -1.13 -14.50
N VAL A 464 35.13 -1.57 -13.35
CA VAL A 464 33.74 -2.10 -13.24
C VAL A 464 32.71 -1.00 -13.52
N ALA A 465 32.90 0.21 -12.97
CA ALA A 465 32.04 1.35 -13.25
C ALA A 465 32.00 1.68 -14.76
N ALA A 466 33.13 1.56 -15.47
CA ALA A 466 33.17 1.72 -16.92
C ALA A 466 32.34 0.65 -17.64
N VAL A 467 32.44 -0.63 -17.23
CA VAL A 467 31.62 -1.70 -17.80
C VAL A 467 30.13 -1.45 -17.57
N MET A 468 29.74 -1.08 -16.34
CA MET A 468 28.36 -0.73 -16.00
C MET A 468 27.86 0.47 -16.81
N GLY A 469 28.64 1.55 -16.90
CA GLY A 469 28.24 2.72 -17.70
C GLY A 469 27.99 2.37 -19.16
N ARG A 470 28.92 1.62 -19.78
CA ARG A 470 28.77 1.22 -21.19
C ARG A 470 27.56 0.34 -21.40
N ALA A 471 27.32 -0.58 -20.48
CA ALA A 471 26.19 -1.47 -20.59
C ALA A 471 24.84 -0.72 -20.46
N LEU A 472 24.75 0.31 -19.58
CA LEU A 472 23.57 1.18 -19.48
C LEU A 472 23.36 1.95 -20.79
N GLY A 473 24.47 2.34 -21.45
CA GLY A 473 24.49 2.88 -22.81
C GLY A 473 24.11 1.90 -23.93
N HIS A 474 23.48 0.76 -23.60
CA HIS A 474 23.09 -0.32 -24.50
C HIS A 474 24.25 -1.02 -25.23
N HIS A 475 25.48 -0.95 -24.69
CA HIS A 475 26.58 -1.78 -25.18
C HIS A 475 26.53 -3.17 -24.52
N ARG A 476 26.39 -4.23 -25.32
CA ARG A 476 26.57 -5.59 -24.80
C ARG A 476 28.03 -5.82 -24.38
N PRO A 477 28.30 -6.32 -23.15
CA PRO A 477 29.66 -6.57 -22.72
C PRO A 477 30.38 -7.58 -23.63
N GLY A 478 31.57 -7.21 -24.09
CA GLY A 478 32.49 -8.07 -24.83
C GLY A 478 33.41 -8.89 -23.93
N LYS A 479 34.23 -9.76 -24.53
CA LYS A 479 35.14 -10.67 -23.81
C LYS A 479 35.99 -9.95 -22.75
N ARG A 480 36.58 -8.81 -23.10
CA ARG A 480 37.42 -8.01 -22.20
C ARG A 480 36.65 -7.46 -20.99
N GLU A 481 35.43 -6.98 -21.22
CA GLU A 481 34.58 -6.44 -20.16
C GLU A 481 34.09 -7.56 -19.23
N VAL A 482 33.80 -8.75 -19.79
CA VAL A 482 33.52 -9.97 -19.01
C VAL A 482 34.73 -10.36 -18.14
N GLU A 483 35.96 -10.27 -18.65
CA GLU A 483 37.17 -10.54 -17.87
C GLU A 483 37.33 -9.55 -16.69
N ILE A 484 37.02 -8.27 -16.88
CA ILE A 484 37.00 -7.27 -15.80
C ILE A 484 35.97 -7.65 -14.72
N ILE A 485 34.76 -8.02 -15.14
CA ILE A 485 33.70 -8.45 -14.22
C ILE A 485 34.13 -9.68 -13.41
N LEU A 486 34.71 -10.70 -14.07
CA LEU A 486 35.17 -11.92 -13.40
C LEU A 486 36.32 -11.63 -12.42
N ALA A 487 37.24 -10.73 -12.78
CA ALA A 487 38.30 -10.30 -11.88
C ALA A 487 37.73 -9.61 -10.63
N ALA A 488 36.65 -8.84 -10.78
CA ALA A 488 36.00 -8.20 -9.64
C ALA A 488 35.29 -9.19 -8.72
N LEU A 489 34.65 -10.24 -9.26
CA LEU A 489 34.07 -11.33 -8.48
C LEU A 489 35.12 -12.17 -7.75
N GLY A 490 36.28 -12.39 -8.39
CA GLY A 490 37.38 -13.19 -7.84
C GLY A 490 38.35 -12.43 -6.93
N GLY A 491 38.25 -11.11 -6.84
CA GLY A 491 39.26 -10.23 -6.22
C GLY A 491 39.24 -10.11 -4.69
N GLY A 492 38.32 -10.80 -4.01
CA GLY A 492 38.21 -10.80 -2.54
C GLY A 492 37.65 -9.51 -1.92
N GLU A 493 37.74 -9.40 -0.59
CA GLU A 493 37.25 -8.26 0.23
C GLU A 493 37.69 -6.86 -0.24
N PRO A 494 38.94 -6.65 -0.73
CA PRO A 494 39.38 -5.32 -1.16
C PRO A 494 38.54 -4.74 -2.30
N VAL A 495 38.16 -5.55 -3.29
CA VAL A 495 37.34 -5.10 -4.42
C VAL A 495 35.93 -4.73 -3.97
N ARG A 496 35.36 -5.55 -3.09
CA ARG A 496 34.03 -5.30 -2.50
C ARG A 496 34.01 -3.99 -1.75
N LYS A 497 35.05 -3.72 -0.95
CA LYS A 497 35.17 -2.48 -0.19
C LYS A 497 35.22 -1.26 -1.11
N THR A 498 36.03 -1.29 -2.17
CA THR A 498 36.11 -0.16 -3.11
C THR A 498 34.82 0.00 -3.91
N PHE A 499 34.22 -1.09 -4.40
CA PHE A 499 32.96 -1.03 -5.13
C PHE A 499 31.79 -0.54 -4.27
N ALA A 500 31.72 -0.95 -3.00
CA ALA A 500 30.72 -0.48 -2.05
C ALA A 500 30.78 1.02 -1.77
N THR A 501 31.86 1.72 -2.17
CA THR A 501 31.92 3.19 -2.11
C THR A 501 31.26 3.88 -3.30
N LEU A 502 30.84 3.14 -4.34
CA LEU A 502 30.17 3.71 -5.51
C LEU A 502 28.68 3.92 -5.21
N PRO A 503 28.09 5.07 -5.62
CA PRO A 503 26.78 5.52 -5.13
C PRO A 503 25.56 4.83 -5.72
N PHE A 504 25.75 3.93 -6.70
CA PHE A 504 24.68 3.20 -7.38
C PHE A 504 24.59 1.74 -6.93
N VAL A 505 25.38 1.35 -5.93
CA VAL A 505 25.44 -0.03 -5.42
C VAL A 505 24.39 -0.17 -4.32
N GLU A 506 23.12 -0.33 -4.72
CA GLU A 506 22.05 -0.70 -3.78
C GLU A 506 22.03 -2.21 -3.50
N ASP A 507 22.44 -3.01 -4.50
CA ASP A 507 22.61 -4.46 -4.44
C ASP A 507 24.05 -4.88 -4.13
N THR A 508 24.29 -6.16 -3.85
CA THR A 508 25.68 -6.63 -3.76
C THR A 508 26.34 -6.64 -5.12
N LEU A 509 27.66 -6.41 -5.12
CA LEU A 509 28.53 -6.53 -6.29
C LEU A 509 28.17 -7.74 -7.16
N GLU A 510 27.86 -8.89 -6.55
CA GLU A 510 27.47 -10.11 -7.27
C GLU A 510 26.22 -9.98 -8.11
N VAL A 511 25.21 -9.23 -7.66
CA VAL A 511 23.95 -9.06 -8.37
C VAL A 511 24.18 -8.24 -9.64
N GLU A 512 24.80 -7.06 -9.48
CA GLU A 512 25.10 -6.14 -10.57
C GLU A 512 25.98 -6.81 -11.63
N LEU A 513 27.03 -7.50 -11.18
CA LEU A 513 27.96 -8.18 -12.06
C LEU A 513 27.34 -9.40 -12.76
N ALA A 514 26.49 -10.16 -12.07
CA ALA A 514 25.81 -11.30 -12.68
C ALA A 514 24.79 -10.89 -13.73
N GLN A 515 24.05 -9.79 -13.50
CA GLN A 515 23.16 -9.22 -14.50
C GLN A 515 23.95 -8.85 -15.76
N LEU A 516 25.10 -8.19 -15.62
CA LEU A 516 25.95 -7.82 -16.77
C LEU A 516 26.48 -9.04 -17.54
N ILE A 517 26.90 -10.11 -16.85
CA ILE A 517 27.39 -11.32 -17.52
C ILE A 517 26.26 -12.08 -18.21
N ALA A 518 25.04 -12.11 -17.64
CA ALA A 518 23.90 -12.76 -18.27
C ALA A 518 23.55 -12.15 -19.65
N ILE A 519 23.84 -10.86 -19.84
CA ILE A 519 23.61 -10.13 -21.10
C ILE A 519 24.77 -10.31 -22.10
N ALA A 520 25.92 -10.75 -21.60
CA ALA A 520 27.11 -10.98 -22.41
C ALA A 520 26.98 -12.30 -23.19
N SER A 521 26.59 -12.22 -24.46
CA SER A 521 26.54 -13.37 -25.38
C SER A 521 27.91 -14.04 -25.63
N THR A 522 28.98 -13.50 -25.06
CA THR A 522 30.37 -13.94 -25.20
C THR A 522 30.93 -14.61 -23.95
N ALA A 523 30.15 -14.73 -22.86
CA ALA A 523 30.60 -15.34 -21.62
C ALA A 523 30.90 -16.84 -21.80
N SER A 524 32.15 -17.23 -21.52
CA SER A 524 32.59 -18.64 -21.58
C SER A 524 31.88 -19.50 -20.53
N LYS A 525 31.79 -20.83 -20.75
CA LYS A 525 31.23 -21.77 -19.75
C LYS A 525 31.91 -21.63 -18.37
N LYS A 526 33.22 -21.40 -18.35
CA LYS A 526 34.01 -21.14 -17.14
C LYS A 526 33.57 -19.85 -16.44
N ALA A 527 33.38 -18.78 -17.20
CA ALA A 527 32.89 -17.49 -16.67
C ALA A 527 31.50 -17.63 -16.04
N ARG A 528 30.57 -18.32 -16.72
CA ARG A 528 29.22 -18.58 -16.20
C ARG A 528 29.28 -19.37 -14.89
N GLY A 529 30.14 -20.38 -14.79
CA GLY A 529 30.36 -21.14 -13.56
C GLY A 529 30.86 -20.27 -12.40
N GLN A 530 31.86 -19.42 -12.62
CA GLN A 530 32.39 -18.52 -11.58
C GLN A 530 31.35 -17.52 -11.05
N VAL A 531 30.49 -17.00 -11.93
CA VAL A 531 29.36 -16.15 -11.52
C VAL A 531 28.34 -16.92 -10.71
N MET A 532 28.04 -18.16 -11.12
CA MET A 532 27.10 -19.00 -10.40
C MET A 532 27.59 -19.31 -8.98
N ASP A 533 28.87 -19.62 -8.82
CA ASP A 533 29.48 -19.82 -7.51
C ASP A 533 29.34 -18.57 -6.62
N ALA A 534 29.53 -17.37 -7.19
CA ALA A 534 29.35 -16.11 -6.49
C ALA A 534 27.89 -15.85 -6.10
N LEU A 535 26.92 -16.10 -6.99
CA LEU A 535 25.49 -15.96 -6.71
C LEU A 535 25.01 -16.95 -5.64
N LEU A 536 25.49 -18.19 -5.69
CA LEU A 536 25.23 -19.23 -4.68
C LEU A 536 25.77 -18.81 -3.31
N ALA A 537 26.95 -18.20 -3.25
CA ALA A 537 27.52 -17.68 -2.01
C ALA A 537 26.75 -16.45 -1.48
N ALA A 538 26.25 -15.60 -2.37
CA ALA A 538 25.52 -14.39 -2.01
C ALA A 538 24.08 -14.67 -1.55
N LEU A 539 23.38 -15.63 -2.15
CA LEU A 539 21.95 -15.86 -1.92
C LEU A 539 21.57 -16.08 -0.44
N PRO A 540 22.30 -16.86 0.38
CA PRO A 540 21.98 -17.04 1.80
C PRO A 540 22.14 -15.78 2.66
N ALA A 541 23.03 -14.87 2.27
CA ALA A 541 23.38 -13.68 3.05
C ALA A 541 22.33 -12.55 2.96
N HIS A 542 21.37 -12.64 2.04
CA HIS A 542 20.44 -11.56 1.72
C HIS A 542 19.01 -11.84 2.18
N GLN A 543 18.31 -10.83 2.68
CA GLN A 543 16.90 -10.97 3.03
C GLN A 543 16.01 -11.07 1.79
N ARG A 544 14.83 -11.69 1.93
CA ARG A 544 13.85 -12.02 0.88
C ARG A 544 13.79 -11.10 -0.34
N PHE A 545 13.62 -9.79 -0.17
CA PHE A 545 13.44 -8.87 -1.31
C PHE A 545 14.73 -8.62 -2.08
N ARG A 546 15.87 -8.59 -1.37
CA ARG A 546 17.20 -8.45 -1.99
C ARG A 546 17.71 -9.75 -2.60
N ALA A 547 17.10 -10.89 -2.25
CA ALA A 547 17.41 -12.17 -2.86
C ALA A 547 16.73 -12.39 -4.22
N VAL A 548 15.64 -11.68 -4.54
CA VAL A 548 14.92 -11.84 -5.83
C VAL A 548 15.80 -11.43 -7.03
N PRO A 549 16.52 -10.29 -7.02
CA PRO A 549 17.44 -9.96 -8.12
C PRO A 549 18.57 -10.99 -8.31
N ILE A 550 19.08 -11.59 -7.22
CA ILE A 550 20.08 -12.68 -7.27
C ILE A 550 19.50 -13.89 -8.01
N VAL A 551 18.26 -14.27 -7.66
CA VAL A 551 17.51 -15.36 -8.31
C VAL A 551 17.34 -15.07 -9.81
N GLU A 552 16.86 -13.88 -10.15
CA GLU A 552 16.65 -13.48 -11.54
C GLU A 552 17.94 -13.56 -12.37
N ALA A 553 19.06 -13.05 -11.83
CA ALA A 553 20.35 -13.09 -12.52
C ALA A 553 20.84 -14.53 -12.77
N GLY A 554 20.74 -15.40 -11.75
CA GLY A 554 21.17 -16.80 -11.88
C GLY A 554 20.30 -17.61 -12.83
N LEU A 555 18.99 -17.34 -12.86
CA LEU A 555 18.08 -17.96 -13.82
C LEU A 555 18.39 -17.50 -15.25
N ARG A 556 18.60 -16.19 -15.48
CA ARG A 556 18.98 -15.70 -16.82
C ARG A 556 20.28 -16.32 -17.34
N LEU A 557 21.24 -16.61 -16.47
CA LEU A 557 22.52 -17.17 -16.89
C LEU A 557 22.43 -18.60 -17.45
N HIS A 558 21.43 -19.39 -17.01
CA HIS A 558 21.31 -20.81 -17.35
C HIS A 558 20.00 -21.19 -18.05
N PHE A 559 18.97 -20.34 -18.02
CA PHE A 559 17.65 -20.60 -18.61
C PHE A 559 17.33 -19.66 -19.79
N ASP A 560 18.35 -19.15 -20.48
CA ASP A 560 18.22 -18.26 -21.65
C ASP A 560 17.99 -18.97 -22.99
N HIS A 561 17.90 -20.30 -23.01
CA HIS A 561 17.76 -21.13 -24.22
C HIS A 561 16.61 -22.14 -24.08
N GLU A 562 15.99 -22.51 -25.20
CA GLU A 562 14.70 -23.24 -25.25
C GLU A 562 14.72 -24.59 -24.50
N ASP A 563 15.85 -25.28 -24.45
CA ASP A 563 15.96 -26.61 -23.82
C ASP A 563 16.36 -26.57 -22.32
N ALA A 564 16.62 -25.39 -21.75
CA ALA A 564 17.27 -25.27 -20.44
C ALA A 564 16.45 -25.88 -19.29
N VAL A 565 15.12 -25.82 -19.38
CA VAL A 565 14.20 -26.37 -18.37
C VAL A 565 14.12 -27.90 -18.48
N GLU A 566 14.17 -28.43 -19.69
CA GLU A 566 14.10 -29.88 -19.95
C GLU A 566 15.45 -30.57 -19.69
N ARG A 567 16.56 -29.87 -19.98
CA ARG A 567 17.94 -30.37 -19.85
C ARG A 567 18.81 -29.42 -19.01
N PRO A 568 18.48 -29.21 -17.73
CA PRO A 568 19.22 -28.28 -16.89
C PRO A 568 20.61 -28.81 -16.53
N SER A 569 21.60 -27.92 -16.59
CA SER A 569 22.96 -28.17 -16.10
C SER A 569 22.99 -28.52 -14.60
N PRO A 570 23.99 -29.27 -14.11
CA PRO A 570 24.17 -29.54 -12.68
C PRO A 570 24.20 -28.26 -11.83
N GLU A 571 24.83 -27.21 -12.33
CA GLU A 571 24.95 -25.90 -11.69
C GLU A 571 23.58 -25.21 -11.58
N ALA A 572 22.78 -25.26 -12.65
CA ALA A 572 21.40 -24.74 -12.64
C ALA A 572 20.51 -25.48 -11.63
N LYS A 573 20.62 -26.81 -11.54
CA LYS A 573 19.89 -27.59 -10.52
C LYS A 573 20.34 -27.24 -9.11
N ALA A 574 21.64 -27.05 -8.89
CA ALA A 574 22.17 -26.64 -7.59
C ALA A 574 21.65 -25.26 -7.17
N PHE A 575 21.59 -24.31 -8.12
CA PHE A 575 21.03 -22.99 -7.88
C PHE A 575 19.55 -23.05 -7.50
N VAL A 576 18.73 -23.79 -8.26
CA VAL A 576 17.29 -23.92 -7.94
C VAL A 576 17.07 -24.59 -6.57
N ARG A 577 17.93 -25.53 -6.16
CA ARG A 577 17.89 -26.07 -4.79
C ARG A 577 18.18 -24.99 -3.75
N ALA A 578 19.15 -24.12 -3.98
CA ALA A 578 19.44 -23.01 -3.07
C ALA A 578 18.24 -22.04 -2.94
N ILE A 579 17.50 -21.80 -4.03
CA ILE A 579 16.24 -21.01 -4.00
C ILE A 579 15.19 -21.72 -3.14
N VAL A 580 14.99 -23.02 -3.33
CA VAL A 580 14.04 -23.84 -2.55
C VAL A 580 14.39 -23.84 -1.06
N ASP A 581 15.68 -23.83 -0.73
CA ASP A 581 16.18 -23.99 0.64
C ASP A 581 16.18 -22.69 1.44
N LYS A 582 16.02 -21.56 0.76
CA LYS A 582 15.95 -20.24 1.36
C LYS A 582 14.54 -19.94 1.89
N ASP A 583 14.29 -20.28 3.14
CA ASP A 583 12.96 -20.19 3.78
C ASP A 583 12.29 -18.82 3.67
N ASP A 584 13.02 -17.71 3.80
CA ASP A 584 12.46 -16.36 3.80
C ASP A 584 11.93 -15.89 2.43
N LEU A 585 12.27 -16.59 1.33
CA LEU A 585 11.65 -16.39 0.02
C LEU A 585 10.22 -16.95 -0.04
N TRP A 586 9.93 -17.96 0.78
CA TRP A 586 8.68 -18.71 0.75
C TRP A 586 7.80 -18.46 1.98
N MET A 587 8.39 -18.02 3.08
CA MET A 587 7.73 -17.94 4.39
C MET A 587 7.69 -16.50 4.94
N SER A 588 6.56 -16.11 5.53
CA SER A 588 6.47 -14.95 6.42
C SER A 588 6.00 -15.41 7.81
N GLY A 589 6.93 -15.43 8.77
CA GLY A 589 6.72 -16.10 10.05
C GLY A 589 6.52 -17.60 9.85
N LYS A 590 5.36 -18.13 10.26
CA LYS A 590 5.00 -19.56 10.11
C LYS A 590 4.12 -19.86 8.89
N LYS A 591 3.77 -18.85 8.08
CA LYS A 591 2.89 -19.01 6.94
C LYS A 591 3.68 -18.96 5.64
N GLU A 592 3.38 -19.87 4.73
CA GLU A 592 3.87 -19.78 3.36
C GLU A 592 3.18 -18.60 2.65
N VAL A 593 3.96 -17.78 1.95
CA VAL A 593 3.53 -16.57 1.27
C VAL A 593 4.01 -16.62 -0.17
N ARG A 594 3.11 -16.33 -1.11
CA ARG A 594 3.48 -16.16 -2.50
C ARG A 594 4.05 -14.75 -2.72
N LEU A 595 5.37 -14.66 -2.88
CA LEU A 595 6.02 -13.42 -3.29
C LEU A 595 5.81 -13.22 -4.79
N VAL A 596 5.03 -12.20 -5.18
CA VAL A 596 4.64 -11.96 -6.58
C VAL A 596 5.85 -11.79 -7.49
N ASP A 597 6.88 -11.08 -7.03
CA ASP A 597 8.09 -10.83 -7.81
C ASP A 597 8.87 -12.14 -8.07
N LEU A 598 9.05 -12.98 -7.05
CA LEU A 598 9.70 -14.29 -7.21
C LEU A 598 8.90 -15.22 -8.12
N ALA A 599 7.57 -15.27 -7.95
CA ALA A 599 6.71 -16.08 -8.81
C ALA A 599 6.85 -15.64 -10.28
N THR A 600 6.86 -14.34 -10.53
CA THR A 600 7.06 -13.78 -11.88
C THR A 600 8.41 -14.19 -12.45
N VAL A 601 9.48 -14.08 -11.67
CA VAL A 601 10.84 -14.45 -12.09
C VAL A 601 10.96 -15.94 -12.42
N LEU A 602 10.32 -16.82 -11.64
CA LEU A 602 10.30 -18.26 -11.89
C LEU A 602 9.45 -18.61 -13.13
N ASP A 603 8.27 -18.02 -13.24
CA ASP A 603 7.36 -18.24 -14.37
C ASP A 603 8.02 -17.77 -15.69
N ASP A 604 8.72 -16.63 -15.68
CA ASP A 604 9.47 -16.10 -16.83
C ASP A 604 10.63 -17.03 -17.26
N ALA A 605 11.18 -17.81 -16.33
CA ALA A 605 12.19 -18.84 -16.61
C ALA A 605 11.58 -20.21 -16.98
N GLY A 606 10.25 -20.33 -17.04
CA GLY A 606 9.54 -21.59 -17.31
C GLY A 606 9.60 -22.59 -16.15
N LEU A 607 9.88 -22.13 -14.93
CA LEU A 607 9.98 -22.96 -13.74
C LEU A 607 8.70 -22.88 -12.88
N PRO A 608 8.39 -23.91 -12.08
CA PRO A 608 7.26 -23.85 -11.16
C PRO A 608 7.42 -22.73 -10.12
N SER A 609 6.39 -21.89 -9.94
CA SER A 609 6.36 -20.83 -8.91
C SER A 609 5.86 -21.30 -7.54
N ASP A 610 5.60 -22.60 -7.37
CA ASP A 610 5.28 -23.26 -6.10
C ASP A 610 6.52 -23.96 -5.51
N ARG A 611 6.77 -23.78 -4.19
CA ARG A 611 7.98 -24.28 -3.53
C ARG A 611 8.14 -25.79 -3.69
N LYS A 612 7.06 -26.54 -3.51
CA LYS A 612 7.08 -28.01 -3.53
C LYS A 612 7.25 -28.55 -4.95
N ALA A 613 6.59 -27.92 -5.92
CA ALA A 613 6.74 -28.25 -7.33
C ALA A 613 8.17 -27.93 -7.82
N LEU A 614 8.74 -26.79 -7.39
CA LEU A 614 10.11 -26.41 -7.72
C LEU A 614 11.13 -27.35 -7.07
N ALA A 615 10.91 -27.74 -5.80
CA ALA A 615 11.72 -28.75 -5.11
C ALA A 615 11.74 -30.09 -5.86
N LYS A 616 10.57 -30.55 -6.29
CA LYS A 616 10.43 -31.77 -7.10
C LYS A 616 11.16 -31.65 -8.44
N TRP A 617 11.01 -30.51 -9.12
CA TRP A 617 11.72 -30.24 -10.38
C TRP A 617 13.25 -30.29 -10.20
N ALA A 618 13.76 -29.74 -9.09
CA ALA A 618 15.19 -29.76 -8.75
C ALA A 618 15.71 -31.13 -8.27
N GLY A 619 14.84 -32.14 -8.20
CA GLY A 619 15.15 -33.49 -7.72
C GLY A 619 15.37 -33.56 -6.20
N LYS A 620 14.80 -32.61 -5.43
CA LYS A 620 14.79 -32.65 -3.97
C LYS A 620 13.55 -33.44 -3.51
N LYS A 621 13.72 -34.34 -2.55
CA LYS A 621 12.56 -35.01 -1.91
C LYS A 621 11.79 -33.94 -1.10
N PRO A 622 10.44 -33.93 -1.19
CA PRO A 622 9.61 -32.88 -0.59
C PRO A 622 9.66 -32.85 0.92
#